data_AF-A0A4Q3VBC3-F1
#
_entry.id   AF-A0A4Q3VBC3-F1
#
_cell.length_a   1.000
_cell.length_b   1.000
_cell.length_c   1.000
_cell.angle_alpha   90.00
_cell.angle_beta   90.00
_cell.angle_gamma   90.00
#
_symmetry.space_group_name_H-M   'P 1'
#
loop_
_entity.id
_entity.type
_entity.pdbx_description
1 polymer ?
#
loop_
_entity_poly.entity_id
_entity_poly.type
_entity_poly.pdbx_seq_one_letter_code
_entity_poly.pdbx_strand_id
1 'polypeptide(L)'
;SHHEAEGEDHEHDDFESTVMEIPELGADPGAANALVTKLMALSETHDILRVKGFLAVVGKPMRLTVQGVGARFRQTYDRAWAPGEKRSSHLVFIARKGLNREAIGQALAA
;
A
#
# COMPACT_ATOMS: atom_id res chain seq x y z
N SER A 1 -35.02 -19.11 13.80
CA SER A 1 -33.83 -19.43 14.60
C SER A 1 -33.58 -20.92 14.53
N HIS A 2 -32.47 -21.36 13.92
CA HIS A 2 -31.68 -22.54 14.33
C HIS A 2 -30.55 -22.81 13.29
N HIS A 3 -29.29 -22.57 13.68
CA HIS A 3 -28.18 -23.48 13.36
C HIS A 3 -27.13 -23.30 14.46
N GLU A 4 -27.10 -24.25 15.39
CA GLU A 4 -25.93 -24.57 16.20
C GLU A 4 -25.12 -25.60 15.40
N ALA A 5 -23.89 -25.23 15.06
CA ALA A 5 -22.76 -26.11 14.75
C ALA A 5 -21.53 -25.28 15.16
N GLU A 6 -21.01 -25.50 16.37
CA GLU A 6 -19.81 -26.30 16.62
C GLU A 6 -18.59 -25.85 15.81
N GLY A 7 -17.74 -25.03 16.44
CA GLY A 7 -16.29 -25.08 16.28
C GLY A 7 -15.70 -24.84 14.90
N GLU A 8 -15.91 -23.66 14.31
CA GLU A 8 -14.96 -23.14 13.32
C GLU A 8 -13.98 -22.22 14.05
N ASP A 9 -12.81 -22.75 14.36
CA ASP A 9 -11.66 -21.95 14.78
C ASP A 9 -11.31 -21.04 13.59
N HIS A 10 -11.87 -19.84 13.60
CA HIS A 10 -11.82 -18.94 12.45
C HIS A 10 -10.37 -18.67 12.07
N GLU A 11 -9.99 -19.08 10.85
CA GLU A 11 -8.68 -18.95 10.21
C GLU A 11 -8.35 -17.47 9.90
N HIS A 12 -8.35 -16.60 10.92
CA HIS A 12 -8.04 -15.18 10.80
C HIS A 12 -6.53 -14.91 10.63
N ASP A 13 -5.72 -15.96 10.59
CA ASP A 13 -4.26 -15.86 10.63
C ASP A 13 -3.61 -16.01 9.25
N ASP A 14 -4.35 -16.29 8.18
CA ASP A 14 -3.80 -16.58 6.84
C ASP A 14 -3.12 -15.41 6.13
N PHE A 15 -3.28 -14.19 6.65
CA PHE A 15 -2.77 -12.98 6.05
C PHE A 15 -1.90 -12.21 7.02
N GLU A 16 -0.87 -11.58 6.47
CA GLU A 16 -0.05 -10.63 7.20
C GLU A 16 -0.15 -9.23 6.58
N SER A 17 0.04 -8.23 7.44
CA SER A 17 0.04 -6.83 7.06
C SER A 17 1.35 -6.18 7.48
N THR A 18 1.99 -5.47 6.56
CA THR A 18 3.20 -4.69 6.85
C THR A 18 3.04 -3.24 6.40
N VAL A 19 3.53 -2.32 7.21
CA VAL A 19 3.61 -0.89 6.88
C VAL A 19 5.02 -0.58 6.44
N MET A 20 5.15 0.16 5.34
CA MET A 20 6.42 0.67 4.84
C MET A 20 6.33 2.18 4.65
N GLU A 21 7.26 2.90 5.28
CA GLU A 21 7.53 4.29 4.92
C GLU A 21 8.32 4.28 3.62
N ILE A 22 7.91 5.10 2.66
CA ILE A 22 8.64 5.26 1.40
C ILE A 22 9.07 6.73 1.23
N PRO A 23 10.10 7.01 0.43
CA PRO A 23 10.52 8.38 0.16
C PRO A 23 9.39 9.25 -0.41
N GLU A 24 9.51 10.56 -0.24
CA GLU A 24 8.64 11.51 -0.95
C GLU A 24 8.82 11.34 -2.45
N LEU A 25 7.71 11.25 -3.19
CA LEU A 25 7.77 11.13 -4.64
C LEU A 25 8.27 12.42 -5.26
N GLY A 26 9.10 12.29 -6.29
CA GLY A 26 9.59 13.44 -7.06
C GLY A 26 8.48 14.29 -7.66
N ALA A 27 8.81 15.52 -8.05
CA ALA A 27 7.87 16.48 -8.63
C ALA A 27 7.44 16.13 -10.07
N ASP A 28 8.05 15.11 -10.68
CA ASP A 28 7.74 14.66 -12.03
C ASP A 28 6.29 14.14 -12.13
N PRO A 29 5.49 14.56 -13.14
CA PRO A 29 4.11 14.10 -13.30
C PRO A 29 3.96 12.58 -13.44
N GLY A 30 4.98 11.89 -13.94
CA GLY A 30 5.02 10.45 -14.11
C GLY A 30 5.43 9.67 -12.86
N ALA A 31 6.00 10.31 -11.83
CA ALA A 31 6.54 9.64 -10.64
C ALA A 31 5.48 8.77 -9.93
N ALA A 32 4.26 9.28 -9.82
CA ALA A 32 3.15 8.57 -9.18
C ALA A 32 2.68 7.36 -10.00
N ASN A 33 2.63 7.49 -11.34
CA ASN A 33 2.31 6.38 -12.23
C ASN A 33 3.41 5.32 -12.23
N ALA A 34 4.69 5.74 -12.22
CA ALA A 34 5.83 4.83 -12.14
C ALA A 34 5.80 4.00 -10.85
N LEU A 35 5.48 4.63 -9.71
CA LEU A 35 5.29 3.90 -8.46
C LEU A 35 4.14 2.90 -8.57
N VAL A 36 3.00 3.27 -9.13
CA VAL A 36 1.87 2.33 -9.29
C VAL A 36 2.25 1.14 -10.18
N THR A 37 2.97 1.35 -11.27
CA THR A 37 3.48 0.25 -12.10
C THR A 37 4.38 -0.69 -11.30
N LYS A 38 5.27 -0.15 -10.45
CA LYS A 38 6.08 -0.97 -9.53
C LYS A 38 5.21 -1.75 -8.55
N LEU A 39 4.20 -1.11 -7.95
CA LEU A 39 3.27 -1.76 -7.01
C LEU A 39 2.46 -2.87 -7.67
N MET A 40 2.06 -2.72 -8.93
CA MET A 40 1.41 -3.77 -9.72
C MET A 40 2.31 -5.00 -9.86
N ALA A 41 3.55 -4.79 -10.32
CA ALA A 41 4.52 -5.87 -10.51
C ALA A 41 4.86 -6.58 -9.18
N LEU A 42 5.02 -5.83 -8.09
CA LEU A 42 5.24 -6.38 -6.75
C LEU A 42 4.03 -7.19 -6.27
N SER A 43 2.81 -6.73 -6.59
CA SER A 43 1.59 -7.43 -6.19
C SER A 43 1.45 -8.77 -6.90
N GLU A 44 1.84 -8.85 -8.17
CA GLU A 44 1.88 -10.10 -8.93
C GLU A 44 3.00 -11.04 -8.48
N THR A 45 4.18 -10.49 -8.15
CA THR A 45 5.37 -11.29 -7.79
C THR A 45 5.31 -11.85 -6.37
N HIS A 46 4.69 -11.12 -5.44
CA HIS A 46 4.68 -11.47 -4.01
C HIS A 46 3.28 -11.82 -3.49
N ASP A 47 2.33 -12.14 -4.37
CA ASP A 47 0.95 -12.46 -4.03
C ASP A 47 0.30 -11.43 -3.09
N ILE A 48 0.57 -10.14 -3.34
CA ILE A 48 0.02 -9.05 -2.54
C ILE A 48 -1.45 -8.86 -2.91
N LEU A 49 -2.31 -9.06 -1.94
CA LEU A 49 -3.76 -9.04 -2.12
C LEU A 49 -4.28 -7.61 -2.13
N ARG A 50 -3.72 -6.76 -1.28
CA ARG A 50 -4.14 -5.36 -1.15
C ARG A 50 -2.98 -4.46 -0.78
N VAL A 51 -2.93 -3.30 -1.41
CA VAL A 51 -2.06 -2.18 -1.01
C VAL A 51 -2.93 -0.96 -0.75
N LYS A 52 -2.65 -0.22 0.31
CA LYS A 52 -3.32 1.06 0.59
C LYS A 52 -2.37 2.02 1.27
N GLY A 53 -2.56 3.31 1.04
CA GLY A 53 -1.79 4.31 1.75
C GLY A 53 -1.89 5.69 1.17
N PHE A 54 -0.99 6.55 1.62
CA PHE A 54 -0.86 7.91 1.17
C PHE A 54 0.60 8.25 0.92
N LEU A 55 0.82 9.13 -0.04
CA LEU A 55 2.12 9.53 -0.53
C LEU A 55 2.24 11.04 -0.46
N ALA A 56 3.41 11.50 -0.04
CA ALA A 56 3.84 12.86 -0.26
C ALA A 56 4.43 12.96 -1.68
N VAL A 57 4.09 14.04 -2.39
CA VAL A 57 4.62 14.35 -3.72
C VAL A 57 5.22 15.75 -3.65
N VAL A 58 6.49 15.89 -4.04
CA VAL A 58 7.21 17.16 -4.00
C VAL A 58 6.41 18.23 -4.75
N GLY A 59 6.25 19.39 -4.12
CA GLY A 59 5.52 20.53 -4.70
C GLY A 59 3.99 20.39 -4.70
N LYS A 60 3.43 19.26 -4.27
CA LYS A 60 1.97 19.11 -4.09
C LYS A 60 1.59 19.42 -2.64
N PRO A 61 0.61 20.32 -2.40
CA PRO A 61 0.13 20.62 -1.05
C PRO A 61 -0.84 19.55 -0.50
N MET A 62 -1.16 18.53 -1.30
CA MET A 62 -2.13 17.48 -0.95
C MET A 62 -1.48 16.11 -0.83
N ARG A 63 -2.09 15.25 -0.01
CA ARG A 63 -1.78 13.82 0.06
C ARG A 63 -2.32 13.12 -1.18
N LEU A 64 -1.50 12.29 -1.79
CA LEU A 64 -1.93 11.37 -2.84
C LEU A 64 -2.28 10.03 -2.21
N THR A 65 -3.54 9.63 -2.23
CA THR A 65 -3.95 8.28 -1.80
C THR A 65 -3.72 7.28 -2.91
N VAL A 66 -3.24 6.10 -2.54
CA VAL A 66 -3.07 4.95 -3.41
C VAL A 66 -3.80 3.78 -2.78
N GLN A 67 -4.57 3.06 -3.59
CA GLN A 67 -5.23 1.83 -3.20
C GLN A 67 -5.23 0.85 -4.36
N GLY A 68 -4.93 -0.41 -4.07
CA GLY A 68 -4.97 -1.49 -5.05
C GLY A 68 -5.41 -2.81 -4.45
N VAL A 69 -6.07 -3.62 -5.28
CA VAL A 69 -6.47 -5.01 -4.99
C VAL A 69 -5.96 -5.88 -6.12
N GLY A 70 -5.04 -6.80 -5.82
CA GLY A 70 -4.20 -7.45 -6.84
C GLY A 70 -3.52 -6.42 -7.74
N ALA A 71 -3.57 -6.61 -9.06
CA ALA A 71 -2.96 -5.71 -10.05
C ALA A 71 -3.78 -4.44 -10.38
N ARG A 72 -4.93 -4.21 -9.73
CA ARG A 72 -5.81 -3.06 -10.04
C ARG A 72 -5.59 -1.94 -9.05
N PHE A 73 -5.02 -0.82 -9.51
CA PHE A 73 -4.69 0.33 -8.67
C PHE A 73 -5.46 1.58 -9.08
N ARG A 74 -5.73 2.43 -8.08
CA ARG A 74 -6.26 3.77 -8.24
C ARG A 74 -5.47 4.75 -7.38
N GLN A 75 -5.30 5.95 -7.91
CA GLN A 75 -4.70 7.08 -7.21
C GLN A 75 -5.69 8.23 -7.16
N THR A 76 -5.77 8.96 -6.05
CA THR A 76 -6.66 10.12 -5.90
C THR A 76 -6.08 11.08 -4.88
N TYR A 77 -6.07 12.38 -5.19
CA TYR A 77 -5.72 13.40 -4.19
C TYR A 77 -6.84 13.51 -3.16
N ASP A 78 -6.49 13.34 -1.88
CA ASP A 78 -7.46 13.24 -0.77
C ASP A 78 -7.66 14.60 -0.09
N ARG A 79 -6.75 15.00 0.80
CA ARG A 79 -6.79 16.29 1.49
C ARG A 79 -5.45 17.00 1.45
N ALA A 80 -5.47 18.31 1.71
CA ALA A 80 -4.27 19.08 1.99
C ALA A 80 -3.55 18.55 3.24
N TRP A 81 -2.22 18.67 3.25
CA TRP A 81 -1.42 18.50 4.46
C TRP A 81 -1.79 19.59 5.48
N ALA A 82 -1.95 19.22 6.74
CA ALA A 82 -2.21 20.19 7.81
C ALA A 82 -0.93 20.95 8.18
N PRO A 83 -1.04 22.19 8.72
CA PRO A 83 0.13 22.91 9.22
C PRO A 83 0.88 22.09 10.26
N GLY A 84 2.18 21.90 10.07
CA GLY A 84 3.04 21.10 10.96
C GLY A 84 2.91 19.58 10.81
N GLU A 85 2.08 19.07 9.90
CA GLU A 85 1.99 17.63 9.61
C GLU A 85 3.26 17.13 8.92
N LYS A 86 3.87 16.04 9.44
CA LYS A 86 5.01 15.39 8.78
C LYS A 86 4.56 14.81 7.45
N ARG A 87 5.05 15.38 6.35
CA ARG A 87 4.88 14.87 4.98
C ARG A 87 5.63 13.55 4.82
N SER A 88 4.95 12.46 5.09
CA SER A 88 5.52 11.11 5.08
C SER A 88 4.64 10.18 4.26
N SER A 89 5.26 9.39 3.40
CA SER A 89 4.55 8.43 2.56
C SER A 89 4.50 7.10 3.27
N HIS A 90 3.31 6.53 3.43
CA HIS A 90 3.13 5.23 4.08
C HIS A 90 2.25 4.35 3.21
N LEU A 91 2.73 3.14 2.95
CA LEU A 91 1.98 2.09 2.29
C LEU A 91 1.80 0.90 3.22
N VAL A 92 0.59 0.35 3.25
CA VAL A 92 0.24 -0.88 3.93
C VAL A 92 0.06 -1.95 2.87
N PHE A 93 0.83 -3.03 2.99
CA PHE A 93 0.76 -4.22 2.15
C PHE A 93 0.08 -5.33 2.93
N ILE A 94 -0.89 -6.00 2.30
CA ILE A 94 -1.63 -7.13 2.87
C ILE A 94 -1.46 -8.30 1.90
N ALA A 95 -0.89 -9.40 2.38
CA ALA A 95 -0.59 -10.58 1.60
C ALA A 95 -0.79 -11.84 2.44
N ARG A 96 -0.65 -13.03 1.83
CA ARG A 96 -0.53 -14.29 2.58
C ARG A 96 0.79 -14.31 3.35
N LYS A 97 0.89 -15.19 4.38
CA LYS A 97 2.14 -15.39 5.12
C LYS A 97 3.33 -15.67 4.18
N GLY A 98 4.49 -15.11 4.50
CA GLY A 98 5.73 -15.28 3.73
C GLY A 98 6.08 -14.08 2.85
N LEU A 99 5.45 -12.93 3.06
CA LEU A 99 5.73 -11.68 2.36
C LEU A 99 7.18 -11.25 2.60
N ASN A 100 7.95 -11.17 1.52
CA ASN A 100 9.34 -10.71 1.58
C ASN A 100 9.40 -9.19 1.72
N ARG A 101 9.27 -8.71 2.97
CA ARG A 101 9.32 -7.28 3.31
C ARG A 101 10.59 -6.59 2.82
N GLU A 102 11.73 -7.28 2.90
CA GLU A 102 13.03 -6.71 2.50
C GLU A 102 13.08 -6.47 0.99
N ALA A 103 12.71 -7.47 0.19
CA ALA A 103 12.69 -7.34 -1.27
C ALA A 103 11.73 -6.23 -1.73
N ILE A 104 10.55 -6.13 -1.11
CA ILE A 104 9.58 -5.07 -1.40
C ILE A 104 10.16 -3.70 -1.01
N GLY A 105 10.77 -3.59 0.17
CA GLY A 105 11.41 -2.35 0.62
C GLY A 105 12.53 -1.89 -0.32
N GLN A 106 13.38 -2.82 -0.77
CA GLN A 106 14.44 -2.54 -1.74
C GLN A 106 13.88 -2.08 -3.09
N ALA A 107 12.83 -2.73 -3.59
CA ALA A 107 12.18 -2.36 -4.85
C ALA A 107 11.51 -0.97 -4.81
N LEU A 108 11.09 -0.51 -3.62
CA LEU A 108 10.49 0.80 -3.41
C LEU A 108 11.51 1.93 -3.15
N ALA A 109 12.73 1.57 -2.74
CA ALA A 109 13.81 2.52 -2.48
C ALA A 109 14.62 2.90 -3.74
N ALA A 110 14.62 2.03 -4.76
CA ALA A 110 15.19 2.27 -6.09
C ALA A 110 14.19 3.01 -7.00
#